data_AF-A0A9P3IZK7-F1
#
_entry.id   AF-A0A9P3IZK7-F1
#
_cell.length_a   1.000
_cell.length_b   1.000
_cell.length_c   1.000
_cell.angle_alpha   90.00
_cell.angle_beta   90.00
_cell.angle_gamma   90.00
#
_symmetry.space_group_name_H-M   'P 1'
#
loop_
_entity.id
_entity.type
_entity.pdbx_description
1 polymer ?
#
loop_
_entity_poly.entity_id
_entity_poly.type
_entity_poly.pdbx_seq_one_letter_code
_entity_poly.pdbx_strand_id
1 'polypeptide(L)'
;MSELGEPDRSPRGKQKEMTRVYVVSDIHTDHAENMEWLERVAAKRQLSEGSGKECDILILAGDVTDNLEVLSRTFQLLTSAFHHVFFIPGNHELWCRQHGHHSQHDQHSRHSHHSQHDHHSHHSQHDHLGHQEDGGKGSETIPSPTARSPSALSPEPFTSLHKLTKVLQCCERWGVHTKPMRVGGVWIVPLWSWHHQVTLDRGG
;
A
#
# COMPACT_ATOMS: atom_id res chain seq x y z
N MET A 1 -60.32 48.10 -6.26
CA MET A 1 -59.21 48.32 -5.31
C MET A 1 -59.31 47.20 -4.29
N SER A 2 -58.50 46.15 -4.50
CA SER A 2 -57.43 45.68 -3.58
C SER A 2 -58.02 44.97 -2.37
N GLU A 3 -57.78 43.68 -2.12
CA GLU A 3 -56.48 43.04 -1.96
C GLU A 3 -56.49 41.59 -2.47
N LEU A 4 -55.58 41.26 -3.40
CA LEU A 4 -55.17 39.89 -3.66
C LEU A 4 -54.05 39.57 -2.68
N GLY A 5 -54.30 38.61 -1.78
CA GLY A 5 -53.34 38.17 -0.78
C GLY A 5 -52.02 37.72 -1.42
N GLU A 6 -50.91 38.22 -0.86
CA GLU A 6 -49.55 37.86 -1.24
C GLU A 6 -49.31 36.34 -1.11
N PRO A 7 -48.59 35.70 -2.05
CA PRO A 7 -48.23 34.29 -1.92
C PRO A 7 -47.23 34.11 -0.76
N ASP A 8 -47.55 33.15 0.11
CA ASP A 8 -46.70 32.66 1.20
C ASP A 8 -45.25 32.42 0.72
N ARG A 9 -44.34 33.31 1.12
CA ARG A 9 -42.89 33.15 0.95
C ARG A 9 -42.34 32.37 2.15
N SER A 10 -42.80 31.14 2.33
CA SER A 10 -42.11 30.20 3.21
C SER A 10 -40.67 30.00 2.67
N PRO A 11 -39.63 30.09 3.53
CA PRO A 11 -38.26 29.96 3.08
C PRO A 11 -38.08 28.55 2.49
N ARG A 12 -37.63 28.49 1.22
CA ARG A 12 -37.25 27.24 0.53
C ARG A 12 -36.48 26.38 1.51
N GLY A 13 -37.04 25.23 1.89
CA GLY A 13 -36.45 24.34 2.89
C GLY A 13 -34.97 24.12 2.58
N LYS A 14 -34.11 24.29 3.59
CA LYS A 14 -32.68 23.98 3.48
C LYS A 14 -32.57 22.62 2.82
N GLN A 15 -32.01 22.54 1.62
CA GLN A 15 -31.75 21.26 0.98
C GLN A 15 -30.93 20.44 1.98
N LYS A 16 -31.47 19.27 2.37
CA LYS A 16 -30.82 18.36 3.31
C LYS A 16 -29.45 18.02 2.73
N GLU A 17 -28.39 18.42 3.42
CA GLU A 17 -27.03 18.01 3.08
C GLU A 17 -27.00 16.49 3.00
N MET A 18 -26.76 15.97 1.80
CA MET A 18 -26.76 14.54 1.52
C MET A 18 -25.32 14.04 1.57
N THR A 19 -24.96 13.40 2.69
CA THR A 19 -23.68 12.69 2.83
C THR A 19 -23.69 11.43 2.00
N ARG A 20 -22.71 11.28 1.12
CA ARG A 20 -22.49 10.03 0.37
C ARG A 20 -21.24 9.37 0.89
N VAL A 21 -21.34 8.08 1.15
CA VAL A 21 -20.23 7.27 1.64
C VAL A 21 -19.86 6.26 0.56
N TYR A 22 -18.63 6.33 0.10
CA TYR A 22 -18.00 5.41 -0.82
C TYR A 22 -17.03 4.54 -0.04
N VAL A 23 -16.92 3.27 -0.43
CA VAL A 23 -16.03 2.30 0.23
C VAL A 23 -15.32 1.47 -0.83
N VAL A 24 -14.02 1.25 -0.67
CA VAL A 24 -13.19 0.38 -1.51
C VAL A 24 -12.09 -0.24 -0.67
N SER A 25 -11.61 -1.43 -1.04
CA SER A 25 -10.49 -2.15 -0.41
C SER A 25 -9.66 -2.85 -1.48
N ASP A 26 -8.48 -3.37 -1.11
CA ASP A 26 -7.69 -4.30 -1.94
C ASP A 26 -7.41 -3.76 -3.35
N ILE A 27 -7.10 -2.46 -3.44
CA ILE A 27 -6.98 -1.77 -4.74
C ILE A 27 -5.64 -2.06 -5.44
N HIS A 28 -4.57 -2.40 -4.69
CA HIS A 28 -3.27 -2.76 -5.26
C HIS A 28 -2.82 -1.81 -6.40
N THR A 29 -2.64 -0.53 -6.09
CA THR A 29 -2.32 0.53 -7.07
C THR A 29 -0.90 0.47 -7.61
N ASP A 30 -0.10 -0.49 -7.15
CA ASP A 30 1.15 -0.88 -7.81
C ASP A 30 0.92 -1.57 -9.16
N HIS A 31 -0.28 -2.10 -9.42
CA HIS A 31 -0.70 -2.51 -10.77
C HIS A 31 -1.17 -1.29 -11.57
N ALA A 32 -0.61 -1.11 -12.77
CA ALA A 32 -0.89 0.04 -13.63
C ALA A 32 -2.40 0.14 -13.96
N GLU A 33 -3.04 -0.98 -14.26
CA GLU A 33 -4.46 -1.05 -14.60
C GLU A 33 -5.36 -0.59 -13.44
N ASN A 34 -4.98 -0.90 -12.20
CA ASN A 34 -5.70 -0.49 -11.00
C ASN A 34 -5.51 1.00 -10.71
N MET A 35 -4.29 1.53 -10.91
CA MET A 35 -4.03 2.97 -10.82
C MET A 35 -4.83 3.75 -11.88
N GLU A 36 -4.83 3.30 -13.13
CA GLU A 36 -5.61 3.93 -14.20
C GLU A 36 -7.12 3.89 -13.91
N TRP A 37 -7.61 2.78 -13.34
CA TRP A 37 -8.99 2.69 -12.89
C TRP A 37 -9.30 3.74 -11.83
N LEU A 38 -8.41 3.91 -10.85
CA LEU A 38 -8.56 4.91 -9.79
C LEU A 38 -8.53 6.34 -10.34
N GLU A 39 -7.64 6.63 -11.28
CA GLU A 39 -7.55 7.93 -11.98
C GLU A 39 -8.85 8.25 -12.71
N ARG A 40 -9.46 7.27 -13.39
CA ARG A 40 -10.78 7.44 -14.02
C ARG A 40 -11.90 7.68 -13.01
N VAL A 41 -11.87 7.00 -11.85
CA VAL A 41 -12.82 7.26 -10.77
C VAL A 41 -12.66 8.69 -10.26
N ALA A 42 -11.44 9.11 -9.93
CA ALA A 42 -11.14 10.45 -9.45
C ALA A 42 -11.59 11.54 -10.44
N ALA A 43 -11.30 11.38 -11.73
CA ALA A 43 -11.70 12.32 -12.77
C ALA A 43 -13.24 12.45 -12.87
N LYS A 44 -13.97 11.34 -12.85
CA LYS A 44 -15.45 11.35 -12.84
C LYS A 44 -16.01 12.07 -11.61
N ARG A 45 -15.38 11.89 -10.45
CA ARG A 45 -15.79 12.56 -9.21
C ARG A 45 -15.56 14.06 -9.29
N GLN A 46 -14.41 14.49 -9.79
CA GLN A 46 -14.09 15.91 -10.00
C GLN A 46 -15.08 16.59 -10.96
N LEU A 47 -15.57 15.90 -12.00
CA LEU A 47 -16.56 16.43 -12.93
C LEU A 47 -18.01 16.45 -12.41
N SER A 48 -18.34 15.69 -11.36
CA SER A 48 -19.72 15.64 -10.85
C SER A 48 -20.13 16.95 -10.15
N GLU A 49 -21.11 17.68 -10.68
CA GLU A 49 -21.65 18.90 -10.05
C GLU A 49 -22.75 18.57 -9.02
N GLY A 50 -22.84 19.34 -7.92
CA GLY A 50 -23.95 19.27 -6.96
C GLY A 50 -23.59 19.49 -5.48
N SER A 51 -24.58 19.92 -4.70
CA SER A 51 -24.51 20.36 -3.29
C SER A 51 -24.14 19.27 -2.25
N GLY A 52 -23.75 18.07 -2.68
CA GLY A 52 -23.33 16.97 -1.79
C GLY A 52 -21.82 16.76 -1.71
N LYS A 53 -21.05 17.37 -2.62
CA LYS A 53 -19.60 17.14 -2.73
C LYS A 53 -18.81 17.48 -1.48
N GLU A 54 -19.24 18.51 -0.76
CA GLU A 54 -18.62 19.00 0.47
C GLU A 54 -18.70 17.98 1.62
N CYS A 55 -19.54 16.94 1.50
CA CYS A 55 -19.69 15.88 2.49
C CYS A 55 -19.42 14.49 1.90
N ASP A 56 -18.78 14.39 0.73
CA ASP A 56 -18.52 13.10 0.11
C ASP A 56 -17.31 12.41 0.77
N ILE A 57 -17.56 11.22 1.31
CA ILE A 57 -16.62 10.43 2.10
C ILE A 57 -16.15 9.23 1.27
N LEU A 58 -14.85 8.99 1.21
CA LEU A 58 -14.28 7.71 0.78
C LEU A 58 -13.67 6.98 1.98
N ILE A 59 -13.98 5.70 2.14
CA ILE A 59 -13.28 4.78 3.05
C ILE A 59 -12.43 3.83 2.20
N LEU A 60 -11.12 3.89 2.39
CA LEU A 60 -10.14 3.00 1.79
C LEU A 60 -9.71 1.97 2.84
N ALA A 61 -10.23 0.75 2.73
CA ALA A 61 -10.13 -0.28 3.75
C ALA A 61 -8.98 -1.28 3.47
N GLY A 62 -7.76 -0.74 3.38
CA GLY A 62 -6.52 -1.53 3.37
C GLY A 62 -6.12 -2.09 2.00
N ASP A 63 -4.94 -2.71 2.00
CA ASP A 63 -4.30 -3.43 0.90
C ASP A 63 -4.25 -2.60 -0.40
N VAL A 64 -3.66 -1.41 -0.27
CA VAL A 64 -3.44 -0.45 -1.35
C VAL A 64 -2.13 -0.72 -2.05
N THR A 65 -1.04 -0.86 -1.31
CA THR A 65 0.31 -1.11 -1.84
C THR A 65 1.31 -1.24 -0.68
N ASP A 66 2.42 -1.95 -0.90
CA ASP A 66 3.53 -1.98 0.05
C ASP A 66 4.56 -0.86 -0.18
N ASN A 67 4.44 -0.08 -1.26
CA ASN A 67 5.36 1.00 -1.61
C ASN A 67 4.85 2.37 -1.14
N LEU A 68 5.62 3.07 -0.29
CA LEU A 68 5.25 4.37 0.28
C LEU A 68 5.07 5.48 -0.78
N GLU A 69 5.80 5.43 -1.89
CA GLU A 69 5.67 6.43 -2.96
C GLU A 69 4.36 6.24 -3.74
N VAL A 70 4.03 4.98 -4.05
CA VAL A 70 2.76 4.62 -4.71
C VAL A 70 1.60 4.96 -3.78
N LEU A 71 1.70 4.65 -2.49
CA LEU A 71 0.70 4.98 -1.49
C LEU A 71 0.46 6.50 -1.41
N SER A 72 1.55 7.28 -1.40
CA SER A 72 1.49 8.74 -1.43
C SER A 72 0.76 9.28 -2.66
N ARG A 73 1.05 8.73 -3.85
CA ARG A 73 0.36 9.10 -5.10
C ARG A 73 -1.13 8.74 -5.03
N THR A 74 -1.46 7.56 -4.51
CA THR A 74 -2.84 7.13 -4.33
C THR A 74 -3.61 8.07 -3.39
N PHE A 75 -3.04 8.45 -2.25
CA PHE A 75 -3.67 9.39 -1.33
C PHE A 75 -3.87 10.77 -1.96
N GLN A 76 -2.85 11.31 -2.61
CA GLN A 76 -2.96 12.59 -3.33
C GLN A 76 -4.12 12.59 -4.33
N LEU A 77 -4.23 11.52 -5.13
CA LEU A 77 -5.29 11.38 -6.12
C LEU A 77 -6.67 11.34 -5.46
N LEU A 78 -6.83 10.53 -4.40
CA LEU A 78 -8.12 10.38 -3.71
C LEU A 78 -8.55 11.65 -2.98
N THR A 79 -7.64 12.33 -2.29
CA THR A 79 -7.98 13.56 -1.57
C THR A 79 -8.23 14.74 -2.50
N SER A 80 -7.77 14.66 -3.76
CA SER A 80 -8.18 15.61 -4.82
C SER A 80 -9.59 15.36 -5.37
N ALA A 81 -10.21 14.21 -5.06
CA ALA A 81 -11.49 13.78 -5.63
C ALA A 81 -12.63 13.61 -4.60
N PHE A 82 -12.28 13.43 -3.33
CA PHE A 82 -13.21 13.28 -2.20
C PHE A 82 -12.90 14.30 -1.12
N HIS A 83 -13.93 14.83 -0.45
CA HIS A 83 -13.75 15.85 0.58
C HIS A 83 -13.18 15.24 1.86
N HIS A 84 -13.63 14.03 2.21
CA HIS A 84 -13.05 13.25 3.30
C HIS A 84 -12.57 11.90 2.78
N VAL A 85 -11.33 11.54 3.10
CA VAL A 85 -10.78 10.20 2.83
C VAL A 85 -10.39 9.58 4.17
N PHE A 86 -10.93 8.40 4.47
CA PHE A 86 -10.57 7.59 5.63
C PHE A 86 -9.75 6.40 5.16
N PHE A 87 -8.73 6.05 5.93
CA PHE A 87 -7.87 4.92 5.62
C PHE A 87 -7.69 4.00 6.83
N ILE A 88 -7.77 2.70 6.56
CA ILE A 88 -7.43 1.62 7.50
C ILE A 88 -6.28 0.85 6.85
N PRO A 89 -5.05 0.85 7.41
CA PRO A 89 -3.97 0.04 6.88
C PRO A 89 -4.31 -1.45 6.92
N GLY A 90 -4.09 -2.15 5.81
CA GLY A 90 -4.10 -3.59 5.71
C GLY A 90 -2.72 -4.20 5.97
N ASN A 91 -2.58 -5.51 5.74
CA ASN A 91 -1.30 -6.20 5.93
C ASN A 91 -0.25 -5.75 4.90
N HIS A 92 -0.67 -5.42 3.68
CA HIS A 92 0.26 -5.07 2.59
C HIS A 92 1.07 -3.80 2.93
N GLU A 93 0.41 -2.84 3.58
CA GLU A 93 1.07 -1.62 4.05
C GLU A 93 2.16 -1.88 5.09
N LEU A 94 2.18 -3.05 5.74
CA LEU A 94 3.14 -3.41 6.78
C LEU A 94 4.31 -4.27 6.28
N TRP A 95 4.28 -4.76 5.04
CA TRP A 95 5.36 -5.59 4.49
C TRP A 95 6.66 -4.81 4.32
N CYS A 96 7.70 -5.16 5.07
CA CYS A 96 9.02 -4.53 4.90
C CYS A 96 9.77 -5.20 3.76
N ARG A 97 9.97 -4.50 2.64
CA ARG A 97 10.95 -4.93 1.64
C ARG A 97 12.35 -4.71 2.21
N GLN A 98 13.10 -5.78 2.38
CA GLN A 98 14.54 -5.65 2.64
C GLN A 98 15.19 -5.11 1.37
N HIS A 99 16.01 -4.07 1.49
CA HIS A 99 16.87 -3.63 0.40
C HIS A 99 17.96 -4.70 0.20
N GLY A 100 17.66 -5.73 -0.61
CA GLY A 100 18.58 -6.79 -0.96
C GLY A 100 17.91 -7.83 -1.84
N HIS A 101 18.36 -7.91 -3.09
CA HIS A 101 17.89 -8.76 -4.19
C HIS A 101 16.58 -8.35 -4.89
N HIS A 102 16.75 -7.71 -6.06
CA HIS A 102 15.78 -7.76 -7.14
C HIS A 102 15.59 -9.21 -7.58
N SER A 103 14.59 -9.90 -7.03
CA SER A 103 14.07 -11.11 -7.64
C SER A 103 12.96 -10.70 -8.60
N GLN A 104 13.33 -10.50 -9.86
CA GLN A 104 12.37 -10.56 -10.97
C GLN A 104 11.85 -12.00 -11.06
N HIS A 105 10.89 -12.41 -10.24
CA HIS A 105 10.23 -13.71 -10.42
C HIS A 105 8.92 -13.73 -9.63
N ASP A 106 7.90 -13.03 -10.12
CA ASP A 106 6.50 -13.31 -9.77
C ASP A 106 5.55 -13.06 -10.95
N GLN A 107 6.01 -13.48 -12.13
CA GLN A 107 5.12 -13.84 -13.23
C GLN A 107 5.53 -15.23 -13.70
N HIS A 108 5.05 -16.30 -13.03
CA HIS A 108 4.86 -17.65 -13.61
C HIS A 108 4.28 -18.69 -12.63
N SER A 109 3.37 -18.31 -11.72
CA SER A 109 2.68 -19.32 -10.90
C SER A 109 1.16 -19.20 -11.01
N ARG A 110 0.63 -19.20 -12.24
CA ARG A 110 -0.82 -19.43 -12.48
C ARG A 110 -1.18 -20.25 -13.73
N HIS A 111 -0.24 -20.82 -14.48
CA HIS A 111 -0.58 -21.78 -15.54
C HIS A 111 0.24 -23.06 -15.40
N SER A 112 -0.23 -23.97 -14.56
CA SER A 112 0.15 -25.39 -14.61
C SER A 112 -1.09 -26.23 -14.36
N HIS A 113 -1.90 -26.41 -15.40
CA HIS A 113 -2.79 -27.55 -15.56
C HIS A 113 -2.94 -27.84 -17.07
N HIS A 114 -2.62 -29.08 -17.47
CA HIS A 114 -2.70 -29.70 -18.82
C HIS A 114 -1.65 -29.21 -19.83
N SER A 115 -0.88 -30.06 -20.54
CA SER A 115 -1.01 -31.48 -20.89
C SER A 115 0.38 -32.09 -21.12
N GLN A 116 0.57 -33.34 -20.74
CA GLN A 116 1.65 -34.21 -21.20
C GLN A 116 1.53 -34.43 -22.72
N HIS A 117 2.65 -34.47 -23.44
CA HIS A 117 2.95 -35.45 -24.50
C HIS A 117 4.44 -35.42 -24.88
N ASP A 118 4.98 -36.63 -25.07
CA ASP A 118 6.37 -37.01 -25.35
C ASP A 118 6.94 -36.47 -26.68
N HIS A 119 8.27 -36.32 -26.75
CA HIS A 119 9.10 -37.10 -27.69
C HIS A 119 10.62 -36.92 -27.51
N HIS A 120 11.30 -38.05 -27.72
CA HIS A 120 12.73 -38.36 -27.64
C HIS A 120 13.63 -37.58 -28.63
N SER A 121 14.91 -37.35 -28.28
CA SER A 121 16.08 -38.05 -28.89
C SER A 121 17.45 -37.36 -28.73
N HIS A 122 18.46 -38.21 -28.39
CA HIS A 122 19.86 -38.27 -28.88
C HIS A 122 20.91 -37.20 -28.46
N HIS A 123 21.96 -37.62 -27.71
CA HIS A 123 23.38 -37.88 -28.13
C HIS A 123 24.22 -36.56 -28.13
N SER A 124 25.41 -36.41 -27.54
CA SER A 124 26.62 -37.24 -27.50
C SER A 124 27.58 -36.82 -26.37
N GLN A 125 28.53 -37.71 -26.10
CA GLN A 125 29.69 -37.65 -25.19
C GLN A 125 30.81 -36.70 -25.67
N HIS A 126 31.70 -36.30 -24.75
CA HIS A 126 33.19 -36.18 -24.84
C HIS A 126 33.67 -35.52 -23.51
N ASP A 127 34.35 -36.20 -22.58
CA ASP A 127 35.75 -36.65 -22.48
C ASP A 127 36.80 -35.61 -21.99
N HIS A 128 37.69 -36.10 -21.10
CA HIS A 128 39.05 -35.67 -20.72
C HIS A 128 39.35 -34.84 -19.44
N LEU A 129 39.68 -35.59 -18.37
CA LEU A 129 40.93 -35.65 -17.55
C LEU A 129 41.90 -34.44 -17.44
N GLY A 130 42.37 -34.17 -16.19
CA GLY A 130 43.79 -33.80 -15.94
C GLY A 130 44.12 -32.87 -14.74
N HIS A 131 44.77 -33.45 -13.71
CA HIS A 131 45.81 -32.97 -12.76
C HIS A 131 45.71 -31.61 -12.00
N GLN A 132 45.84 -31.50 -10.67
CA GLN A 132 46.89 -31.80 -9.65
C GLN A 132 47.80 -30.59 -9.31
N GLU A 133 47.73 -30.17 -8.03
CA GLU A 133 48.67 -29.52 -7.08
C GLU A 133 49.73 -28.47 -7.50
N ASP A 134 49.75 -27.32 -6.79
CA ASP A 134 50.87 -26.79 -5.94
C ASP A 134 50.36 -25.43 -5.33
N GLY A 135 50.58 -24.99 -4.08
CA GLY A 135 51.81 -24.97 -3.30
C GLY A 135 52.43 -23.56 -3.34
N GLY A 136 52.03 -22.65 -2.43
CA GLY A 136 52.56 -21.27 -2.42
C GLY A 136 52.32 -20.51 -1.12
N LYS A 137 53.34 -20.49 -0.25
CA LYS A 137 53.43 -19.75 1.02
C LYS A 137 53.62 -18.24 0.76
N GLY A 138 53.04 -17.38 1.62
CA GLY A 138 53.35 -15.95 1.59
C GLY A 138 52.71 -15.10 2.71
N SER A 139 53.43 -14.97 3.83
CA SER A 139 53.52 -13.80 4.71
C SER A 139 52.25 -13.22 5.36
N GLU A 140 51.95 -13.68 6.58
CA GLU A 140 51.12 -12.97 7.55
C GLU A 140 51.85 -11.71 8.08
N THR A 141 51.36 -10.53 7.73
CA THR A 141 51.72 -9.27 8.38
C THR A 141 50.64 -8.89 9.38
N ILE A 142 51.01 -8.81 10.66
CA ILE A 142 50.14 -8.34 11.75
C ILE A 142 49.96 -6.82 11.62
N PRO A 143 48.74 -6.28 11.47
CA PRO A 143 48.53 -4.85 11.58
C PRO A 143 48.48 -4.39 13.04
N SER A 144 49.23 -3.34 13.35
CA SER A 144 49.24 -2.60 14.63
C SER A 144 47.82 -2.19 15.10
N PRO A 145 47.58 -2.06 16.42
CA PRO A 145 46.29 -1.64 16.95
C PRO A 145 46.11 -0.14 16.73
N THR A 146 45.63 0.24 15.55
CA THR A 146 45.07 1.57 15.33
C THR A 146 43.74 1.67 16.08
N ALA A 147 43.57 2.78 16.79
CA ALA A 147 42.42 3.08 17.62
C ALA A 147 41.10 2.77 16.87
N ARG A 148 40.22 1.98 17.51
CA ARG A 148 38.85 1.79 17.03
C ARG A 148 38.18 3.15 16.92
N SER A 149 38.02 3.61 15.68
CA SER A 149 37.05 4.63 15.32
C SER A 149 35.67 4.15 15.80
N PRO A 150 34.80 5.00 16.39
CA PRO A 150 33.47 4.58 16.78
C PRO A 150 32.73 4.18 15.49
N SER A 151 32.64 2.87 15.26
CA SER A 151 31.95 2.29 14.12
C SER A 151 30.52 2.80 14.14
N ALA A 152 30.10 3.36 13.00
CA ALA A 152 28.75 3.75 12.69
C ALA A 152 27.73 2.82 13.34
N LEU A 153 26.80 3.40 14.12
CA LEU A 153 25.59 2.71 14.53
C LEU A 153 25.00 2.07 13.27
N SER A 154 24.82 0.75 13.28
CA SER A 154 24.12 0.06 12.20
C SER A 154 22.77 0.74 12.00
N PRO A 155 22.31 0.99 10.76
CA PRO A 155 21.00 1.57 10.54
C PRO A 155 19.95 0.71 11.26
N GLU A 156 19.13 1.35 12.10
CA GLU A 156 18.04 0.69 12.82
C GLU A 156 17.21 -0.16 11.84
N PRO A 157 16.83 -1.40 12.20
CA PRO A 157 16.13 -2.29 11.30
C PRO A 157 14.78 -1.69 10.89
N PHE A 158 14.47 -1.73 9.58
CA PHE A 158 13.19 -1.28 9.07
C PHE A 158 12.10 -2.32 9.37
N THR A 159 11.47 -2.18 10.54
CA THR A 159 10.40 -3.07 11.03
C THR A 159 9.04 -2.66 10.50
N SER A 160 8.04 -3.55 10.61
CA SER A 160 6.64 -3.24 10.25
C SER A 160 6.07 -2.09 11.07
N LEU A 161 6.53 -1.91 12.32
CA LEU A 161 6.16 -0.77 13.15
C LEU A 161 6.76 0.56 12.63
N HIS A 162 8.02 0.53 12.19
CA HIS A 162 8.64 1.68 11.51
C HIS A 162 7.90 2.00 10.21
N LYS A 163 7.54 0.99 9.42
CA LYS A 163 6.76 1.16 8.19
C LYS A 163 5.36 1.75 8.47
N LEU A 164 4.66 1.25 9.48
CA LEU A 164 3.37 1.80 9.91
C LEU A 164 3.49 3.29 10.27
N THR A 165 4.54 3.68 11.00
CA THR A 165 4.78 5.09 11.31
C THR A 165 4.91 5.93 10.04
N LYS A 166 5.61 5.42 9.02
CA LYS A 166 5.72 6.09 7.70
C LYS A 166 4.39 6.16 6.95
N VAL A 167 3.58 5.10 7.01
CA VAL A 167 2.23 5.08 6.41
C VAL A 167 1.34 6.14 7.06
N LEU A 168 1.37 6.29 8.38
CA LEU A 168 0.56 7.28 9.09
C LEU A 168 1.05 8.71 8.83
N GLN A 169 2.36 8.93 8.77
CA GLN A 169 2.93 10.20 8.33
C GLN A 169 2.49 10.57 6.91
N CYS A 170 2.41 9.57 6.01
CA CYS A 170 1.89 9.76 4.67
C CYS A 170 0.40 10.15 4.68
N CYS A 171 -0.42 9.52 5.53
CA CYS A 171 -1.82 9.88 5.71
C CYS A 171 -1.97 11.35 6.16
N GLU A 172 -1.21 11.75 7.19
CA GLU A 172 -1.23 13.11 7.72
C GLU A 172 -0.83 14.14 6.66
N ARG A 173 0.23 13.87 5.89
CA ARG A 173 0.68 14.73 4.79
C ARG A 173 -0.43 15.05 3.79
N TRP A 174 -1.29 14.09 3.48
CA TRP A 174 -2.34 14.25 2.46
C TRP A 174 -3.73 14.57 3.03
N GLY A 175 -3.86 14.69 4.36
CA GLY A 175 -5.15 14.93 5.01
C GLY A 175 -6.07 13.70 5.06
N VAL A 176 -5.51 12.49 4.96
CA VAL A 176 -6.25 11.24 5.09
C VAL A 176 -6.49 10.92 6.56
N HIS A 177 -7.75 10.66 6.91
CA HIS A 177 -8.20 10.41 8.27
C HIS A 177 -7.98 8.94 8.68
N THR A 178 -7.34 8.74 9.83
CA THR A 178 -7.13 7.42 10.45
C THR A 178 -7.74 7.33 11.86
N LYS A 179 -8.52 8.35 12.24
CA LYS A 179 -9.14 8.50 13.57
C LYS A 179 -10.66 8.66 13.44
N PRO A 180 -11.42 8.37 14.51
CA PRO A 180 -12.87 8.56 14.49
C PRO A 180 -13.25 10.01 14.20
N MET A 181 -14.24 10.21 13.33
CA MET A 181 -14.75 11.53 12.94
C MET A 181 -16.23 11.44 12.55
N ARG A 182 -17.00 12.48 12.87
CA ARG A 182 -18.38 12.64 12.44
C ARG A 182 -18.45 13.57 11.23
N VAL A 183 -19.02 13.11 10.13
CA VAL A 183 -19.21 13.88 8.89
C VAL A 183 -20.66 13.78 8.46
N GLY A 184 -21.34 14.92 8.26
CA GLY A 184 -22.72 14.98 7.78
C GLY A 184 -23.72 14.11 8.56
N GLY A 185 -23.46 13.92 9.86
CA GLY A 185 -24.30 13.12 10.76
C GLY A 185 -23.88 11.65 10.92
N VAL A 186 -23.00 11.13 10.06
CA VAL A 186 -22.46 9.76 10.14
C VAL A 186 -21.14 9.75 10.91
N TRP A 187 -20.94 8.76 11.79
CA TRP A 187 -19.65 8.50 12.41
C TRP A 187 -18.86 7.47 11.60
N ILE A 188 -17.63 7.84 11.23
CA ILE A 188 -16.65 6.91 10.68
C ILE A 188 -15.62 6.65 11.77
N VAL A 189 -15.37 5.38 12.07
CA VAL A 189 -14.51 4.95 13.19
C VAL A 189 -13.48 3.94 12.66
N PRO A 190 -12.37 4.40 12.06
CA PRO A 190 -11.27 3.52 11.67
C PRO A 190 -10.71 2.81 12.90
N LEU A 191 -10.66 1.48 12.88
CA LEU A 191 -10.08 0.66 13.94
C LEU A 191 -8.93 -0.15 13.38
N TRP A 192 -7.84 -0.22 14.13
CA TRP A 192 -6.72 -1.10 13.79
C TRP A 192 -6.92 -2.41 14.53
N SER A 193 -7.18 -3.47 13.78
CA SER A 193 -7.33 -4.81 14.33
C SER A 193 -6.02 -5.56 14.17
N TRP A 194 -5.43 -5.99 15.28
CA TRP A 194 -4.21 -6.78 15.29
C TRP A 194 -4.55 -8.26 15.42
N HIS A 195 -3.91 -9.11 14.62
CA HIS A 195 -3.96 -10.56 14.79
C HIS A 195 -2.70 -11.02 15.53
N HIS A 196 -2.86 -11.56 16.74
CA HIS A 196 -1.78 -12.22 17.46
C HIS A 196 -1.78 -13.70 17.07
N GLN A 197 -0.71 -14.21 16.46
CA GLN A 197 -0.48 -15.65 16.46
C GLN A 197 0.11 -16.01 17.82
N VAL A 198 -0.68 -16.69 18.65
CA VAL A 198 -0.13 -17.43 19.79
C VAL A 198 0.64 -18.60 19.19
N THR A 199 1.96 -18.47 19.12
CA THR A 199 2.81 -19.64 18.91
C THR A 199 2.60 -20.52 20.13
N LEU A 200 1.78 -21.55 20.00
CA LEU A 200 1.83 -22.64 20.97
C LEU A 200 3.23 -23.22 20.85
N ASP A 201 4.06 -22.98 21.87
CA ASP A 201 5.25 -23.78 22.11
C ASP A 201 4.80 -25.24 22.02
N ARG A 202 5.19 -25.91 20.93
CA ARG A 202 5.14 -27.36 20.88
C ARG A 202 6.28 -27.85 21.77
N GLY A 203 6.05 -27.76 23.07
CA GLY A 203 6.78 -28.55 24.05
C GLY A 203 6.44 -30.01 23.80
N GLY A 204 7.43 -30.75 23.30
CA GLY A 204 7.44 -32.20 23.12
C GLY A 204 8.88 -32.67 23.13
#